data_AF-A0A7Y3M657-F1
#
_entry.id   AF-A0A7Y3M657-F1
#
_cell.length_a   1.000
_cell.length_b   1.000
_cell.length_c   1.000
_cell.angle_alpha   90.00
_cell.angle_beta   90.00
_cell.angle_gamma   90.00
#
_symmetry.space_group_name_H-M   'P 1'
#
loop_
_entity.id
_entity.type
_entity.pdbx_description
1 polymer ?
#
loop_
_entity_poly.entity_id
_entity_poly.type
_entity_poly.pdbx_seq_one_letter_code
_entity_poly.pdbx_strand_id
1 'polypeptide(L)'
;AYAVNYGNSAIGLFTNLPEMLDKAVISRVQGRFKIDGARTENDFLDQDHLWWRKFNKTIPDFVNMDDPEGYDYLSDQGLARTLGDILKKVSEPSEKRVKQVFNTVEKLHEANDHMFYATLYKDIQDIFPFFSSRDVRNIQSAISLRLTDFDLEEEWFSNPDLYFKQDYDTKFNMLRELMKSNMKGLNFSDIRRQEVIRYLDNVATIADTDFNRKVEARVNQLNIEAEARNQISKS
;
A
#
# COMPACT_ATOMS: atom_id res chain seq x y z
N ALA A 1 27.36 20.55 -5.55
CA ALA A 1 26.15 19.97 -4.93
C ALA A 1 25.09 21.04 -4.95
N TYR A 2 24.02 20.87 -5.73
CA TYR A 2 22.93 21.86 -5.77
C TYR A 2 22.23 21.85 -4.41
N ALA A 3 22.34 22.96 -3.70
CA ALA A 3 21.49 23.22 -2.55
C ALA A 3 20.04 23.24 -3.06
N VAL A 4 19.23 22.32 -2.55
CA VAL A 4 17.81 22.22 -2.88
C VAL A 4 17.13 23.40 -2.20
N ASN A 5 16.87 24.47 -2.96
CA ASN A 5 16.17 25.68 -2.50
C ASN A 5 14.64 25.49 -2.39
N TYR A 6 14.13 24.30 -2.70
CA TYR A 6 12.73 23.91 -2.51
C TYR A 6 12.67 22.82 -1.44
N GLY A 7 11.75 22.92 -0.48
CA GLY A 7 11.57 21.91 0.56
C GLY A 7 11.21 20.52 -0.01
N ASN A 8 10.90 19.57 0.88
CA ASN A 8 10.40 18.26 0.49
C ASN A 8 9.18 18.41 -0.43
N SER A 9 9.27 17.84 -1.64
CA SER A 9 8.19 17.85 -2.62
C SER A 9 7.65 16.43 -2.79
N ALA A 10 6.33 16.26 -2.67
CA ALA A 10 5.65 15.00 -2.94
C ALA A 10 5.12 15.00 -4.39
N ILE A 11 5.33 13.91 -5.12
CA ILE A 11 4.80 13.70 -6.47
C ILE A 11 3.81 12.54 -6.41
N GLY A 12 2.54 12.82 -6.71
CA GLY A 12 1.49 11.80 -6.85
C GLY A 12 1.36 11.35 -8.30
N LEU A 13 1.29 10.04 -8.52
CA LEU A 13 1.02 9.43 -9.82
C LEU A 13 -0.27 8.61 -9.71
N PHE A 14 -1.23 8.85 -10.59
CA PHE A 14 -2.49 8.11 -10.66
C PHE A 14 -2.58 7.44 -12.02
N THR A 15 -2.83 6.13 -12.04
CA THR A 15 -2.96 5.36 -13.27
C THR A 15 -3.88 4.17 -13.05
N ASN A 16 -4.67 3.85 -14.06
CA ASN A 16 -5.44 2.61 -14.11
C ASN A 16 -4.62 1.44 -14.70
N LEU A 17 -3.41 1.72 -15.21
CA LEU A 17 -2.51 0.77 -15.89
C LEU A 17 -1.11 0.84 -15.25
N PRO A 18 -0.95 0.44 -13.98
CA PRO A 18 0.33 0.53 -13.27
C PRO A 18 1.44 -0.30 -13.92
N GLU A 19 1.10 -1.39 -14.59
CA GLU A 19 2.02 -2.28 -15.31
C GLU A 19 2.63 -1.64 -16.56
N MET A 20 2.01 -0.57 -17.08
CA MET A 20 2.56 0.19 -18.21
C MET A 20 3.60 1.22 -17.79
N LEU A 21 3.69 1.53 -16.49
CA LEU A 21 4.71 2.45 -16.01
C LEU A 21 6.09 1.83 -16.17
N ASP A 22 7.05 2.66 -16.57
CA ASP A 22 8.44 2.23 -16.66
C ASP A 22 8.91 1.68 -15.31
N LYS A 23 9.56 0.51 -15.32
CA LYS A 23 9.99 -0.19 -14.10
C LYS A 23 10.95 0.66 -13.27
N ALA A 24 11.79 1.48 -13.91
CA ALA A 24 12.68 2.38 -13.19
C ALA A 24 11.87 3.48 -12.49
N VAL A 25 10.79 3.99 -13.08
CA VAL A 25 9.86 4.92 -12.41
C VAL A 25 9.18 4.24 -11.22
N ILE A 26 8.57 3.06 -11.43
CA ILE A 26 7.89 2.28 -10.37
C ILE A 26 8.82 2.06 -9.17
N SER A 27 10.10 1.76 -9.43
CA SER A 27 11.08 1.51 -8.37
C SER A 27 11.40 2.75 -7.51
N ARG A 28 11.08 3.98 -7.96
CA ARG A 28 11.27 5.22 -7.20
C ARG A 28 10.02 5.66 -6.42
N VAL A 29 8.88 5.03 -6.67
CA VAL A 29 7.64 5.30 -5.94
C VAL A 29 7.76 4.70 -4.53
N GLN A 30 7.64 5.56 -3.52
CA GLN A 30 7.81 5.19 -2.11
C GLN A 30 6.54 4.60 -1.47
N GLY A 31 5.37 5.08 -1.91
CA GLY A 31 4.07 4.60 -1.44
C GLY A 31 3.17 4.24 -2.61
N ARG A 32 2.50 3.09 -2.52
CA ARG A 32 1.51 2.63 -3.50
C ARG A 32 0.23 2.34 -2.75
N PHE A 33 -0.85 2.98 -3.18
CA PHE A 33 -2.16 2.80 -2.58
C PHE A 33 -3.12 2.39 -3.69
N LYS A 34 -3.87 1.32 -3.44
CA LYS A 34 -4.96 0.94 -4.31
C LYS A 34 -6.13 1.87 -3.99
N ILE A 35 -6.61 2.59 -5.00
CA ILE A 35 -7.83 3.39 -4.90
C ILE A 35 -8.92 2.56 -5.57
N ASP A 36 -9.74 1.94 -4.74
CA ASP A 36 -10.87 1.14 -5.18
C ASP A 36 -12.16 1.97 -5.15
N GLY A 37 -13.15 1.57 -5.96
CA GLY A 37 -14.52 2.08 -5.82
C GLY A 37 -15.24 1.47 -4.60
N ALA A 38 -16.48 1.88 -4.39
CA ALA A 38 -17.37 1.33 -3.36
C ALA A 38 -17.47 -0.20 -3.43
N ARG A 39 -17.41 -0.87 -2.28
CA ARG A 39 -17.41 -2.35 -2.18
C ARG A 39 -18.55 -2.91 -1.35
N THR A 40 -19.02 -2.16 -0.36
CA THR A 40 -20.08 -2.54 0.57
C THR A 40 -21.33 -1.70 0.34
N GLU A 41 -22.47 -2.13 0.89
CA GLU A 41 -23.71 -1.35 0.88
C GLU A 41 -23.51 0.04 1.50
N ASN A 42 -22.82 0.09 2.65
CA ASN A 42 -22.48 1.33 3.34
C ASN A 42 -21.61 2.26 2.47
N ASP A 43 -20.65 1.74 1.69
CA ASP A 43 -19.85 2.56 0.77
C ASP A 43 -20.72 3.24 -0.30
N PHE A 44 -21.69 2.52 -0.86
CA PHE A 44 -22.61 3.08 -1.86
C PHE A 44 -23.57 4.09 -1.25
N LEU A 45 -24.07 3.81 -0.05
CA LEU A 45 -24.92 4.70 0.73
C LEU A 45 -24.20 6.01 1.09
N ASP A 46 -22.94 5.92 1.50
CA ASP A 46 -22.07 7.08 1.76
C ASP A 46 -21.79 7.86 0.48
N GLN A 47 -21.50 7.18 -0.63
CA GLN A 47 -21.24 7.83 -1.91
C GLN A 47 -22.46 8.64 -2.38
N ASP A 48 -23.67 8.07 -2.24
CA ASP A 48 -24.90 8.77 -2.55
C ASP A 48 -25.13 9.95 -1.60
N HIS A 49 -24.96 9.73 -0.30
CA HIS A 49 -25.03 10.78 0.72
C HIS A 49 -24.13 11.98 0.41
N LEU A 50 -22.90 11.74 -0.03
CA LEU A 50 -21.96 12.81 -0.39
C LEU A 50 -22.48 13.71 -1.51
N TRP A 51 -23.28 13.20 -2.44
CA TRP A 51 -23.87 13.96 -3.53
C TRP A 51 -25.04 14.82 -3.09
N TRP A 52 -26.00 14.25 -2.34
CA TRP A 52 -27.23 14.96 -2.00
C TRP A 52 -27.17 15.73 -0.67
N ARG A 53 -26.22 15.46 0.24
CA ARG A 53 -26.14 16.12 1.56
C ARG A 53 -26.11 17.64 1.50
N LYS A 54 -25.56 18.20 0.42
CA LYS A 54 -25.55 19.65 0.21
C LYS A 54 -26.97 20.17 -0.01
N PHE A 55 -27.76 19.49 -0.84
CA PHE A 55 -29.15 19.84 -1.08
C PHE A 55 -29.99 19.74 0.19
N ASN A 56 -29.84 18.67 0.96
CA ASN A 56 -30.55 18.51 2.25
C ASN A 56 -30.28 19.67 3.23
N LYS A 57 -29.04 20.20 3.22
CA LYS A 57 -28.68 21.36 4.06
C LYS A 57 -29.19 22.70 3.54
N THR A 58 -29.35 22.85 2.22
CA THR A 58 -29.64 24.14 1.59
C THR A 58 -31.10 24.32 1.19
N ILE A 59 -31.84 23.23 0.96
CA ILE A 59 -33.23 23.24 0.50
C ILE A 59 -34.01 22.23 1.34
N PRO A 60 -34.79 22.70 2.34
CA PRO A 60 -35.63 21.82 3.15
C PRO A 60 -36.57 20.97 2.29
N ASP A 61 -36.76 19.71 2.67
CA ASP A 61 -37.66 18.74 2.05
C ASP A 61 -37.37 18.37 0.58
N PHE A 62 -36.23 18.79 0.01
CA PHE A 62 -35.91 18.53 -1.39
C PHE A 62 -35.51 17.07 -1.68
N VAL A 63 -34.71 16.46 -0.80
CA VAL A 63 -34.19 15.10 -1.02
C VAL A 63 -35.29 14.05 -0.88
N ASN A 64 -36.27 14.27 0.00
CA ASN A 64 -37.47 13.45 0.16
C ASN A 64 -37.18 11.92 0.21
N MET A 65 -36.17 11.54 0.99
CA MET A 65 -35.77 10.15 1.26
C MET A 65 -35.45 10.02 2.76
N ASP A 66 -35.73 8.84 3.32
CA ASP A 66 -35.46 8.54 4.73
C ASP A 66 -33.99 8.14 4.93
N ASP A 67 -33.46 8.45 6.12
CA ASP A 67 -32.13 8.01 6.52
C ASP A 67 -32.11 6.50 6.83
N PRO A 68 -30.97 5.81 6.64
CA PRO A 68 -30.84 4.38 6.91
C PRO A 68 -31.04 4.05 8.40
N GLU A 69 -31.75 2.96 8.69
CA GLU A 69 -31.88 2.48 10.07
C GLU A 69 -30.56 1.83 10.54
N GLY A 70 -29.98 2.36 11.62
CA GLY A 70 -28.84 1.75 12.30
C GLY A 70 -27.47 2.01 11.67
N TYR A 71 -27.36 2.95 10.72
CA TYR A 71 -26.08 3.38 10.16
C TYR A 71 -25.99 4.91 10.15
N ASP A 72 -24.94 5.45 10.77
CA ASP A 72 -24.62 6.87 10.65
C ASP A 72 -23.74 7.06 9.41
N TYR A 73 -24.15 7.94 8.48
CA TYR A 73 -23.37 8.19 7.27
C TYR A 73 -21.91 8.51 7.59
N LEU A 74 -21.01 7.95 6.79
CA LEU A 74 -19.56 8.06 6.90
C LEU A 74 -18.96 7.44 8.17
N SER A 75 -19.73 6.71 8.98
CA SER A 75 -19.21 6.07 10.21
C SER A 75 -18.17 4.98 9.92
N ASP A 76 -18.28 4.31 8.77
CA ASP A 76 -17.24 3.38 8.30
C ASP A 76 -16.00 4.10 7.72
N GLN A 77 -16.13 5.39 7.38
CA GLN A 77 -15.05 6.23 6.84
C GLN A 77 -14.24 6.84 7.99
N GLY A 78 -13.46 6.01 8.67
CA GLY A 78 -12.58 6.45 9.76
C GLY A 78 -11.34 7.22 9.28
N LEU A 79 -11.04 8.34 9.95
CA LEU A 79 -9.71 8.95 9.87
C LEU A 79 -8.73 8.10 10.67
N ALA A 80 -7.93 7.31 9.97
CA ALA A 80 -6.81 6.63 10.60
C ALA A 80 -5.72 7.64 10.96
N ARG A 81 -5.31 7.64 12.24
CA ARG A 81 -4.21 8.50 12.72
C ARG A 81 -2.85 7.96 12.29
N THR A 82 -2.72 6.64 12.20
CA THR A 82 -1.45 5.99 11.83
C THR A 82 -1.70 4.94 10.74
N LEU A 83 -0.67 4.66 9.94
CA LEU A 83 -0.65 3.54 9.00
C LEU A 83 -0.97 2.22 9.70
N GLY A 84 -0.56 2.06 10.96
CA GLY A 84 -0.88 0.88 11.76
C GLY A 84 -2.38 0.64 11.96
N ASP A 85 -3.21 1.69 11.94
CA ASP A 85 -4.67 1.58 12.05
C ASP A 85 -5.31 1.12 10.73
N ILE A 86 -4.75 1.55 9.59
CA ILE A 86 -5.25 1.22 8.24
C ILE A 86 -4.85 -0.20 7.85
N LEU A 87 -3.62 -0.57 8.19
CA LEU A 87 -2.98 -1.78 7.71
C LEU A 87 -3.51 -3.01 8.48
N LYS A 88 -4.59 -3.63 7.95
CA LYS A 88 -5.09 -4.93 8.43
C LYS A 88 -3.95 -5.92 8.61
N LYS A 89 -3.88 -6.64 9.73
CA LYS A 89 -2.82 -7.64 9.98
C LYS A 89 -2.75 -8.63 8.81
N VAL A 90 -1.58 -8.72 8.17
CA VAL A 90 -1.30 -9.69 7.10
C VAL A 90 -0.38 -10.76 7.67
N SER A 91 -0.87 -12.00 7.73
CA SER A 91 -0.08 -13.16 8.19
C SER A 91 0.54 -13.94 7.04
N GLU A 92 -0.10 -13.98 5.87
CA GLU A 92 0.31 -14.79 4.73
C GLU A 92 0.17 -14.02 3.41
N PRO A 93 1.03 -14.31 2.41
CA PRO A 93 0.84 -13.81 1.06
C PRO A 93 -0.47 -14.27 0.42
N SER A 94 -1.13 -13.39 -0.31
CA SER A 94 -2.30 -13.74 -1.12
C SER A 94 -1.93 -14.25 -2.51
N GLU A 95 -0.80 -13.79 -3.06
CA GLU A 95 -0.42 -14.14 -4.43
C GLU A 95 0.19 -15.53 -4.50
N LYS A 96 -0.33 -16.38 -5.40
CA LYS A 96 -0.03 -17.83 -5.43
C LYS A 96 1.48 -18.11 -5.51
N ARG A 97 2.20 -17.40 -6.37
CA ARG A 97 3.64 -17.57 -6.60
C ARG A 97 4.45 -17.14 -5.37
N VAL A 98 4.06 -16.02 -4.74
CA VAL A 98 4.69 -15.51 -3.51
C VAL A 98 4.43 -16.47 -2.36
N LYS A 99 3.18 -16.94 -2.20
CA LYS A 99 2.77 -17.89 -1.16
C LYS A 99 3.56 -19.20 -1.24
N GLN A 100 3.79 -19.73 -2.45
CA GLN A 100 4.57 -20.96 -2.63
C GLN A 100 6.02 -20.80 -2.15
N VAL A 101 6.69 -19.71 -2.55
CA VAL A 101 8.05 -19.42 -2.09
C VAL A 101 8.07 -19.19 -0.58
N PHE A 102 7.18 -18.34 -0.07
CA PHE A 102 7.07 -18.01 1.35
C PHE A 102 6.89 -19.27 2.23
N ASN A 103 5.96 -20.15 1.87
CA ASN A 103 5.73 -21.41 2.58
C ASN A 103 6.91 -22.38 2.51
N THR A 104 7.72 -22.30 1.46
CA THR A 104 8.94 -23.11 1.33
C THR A 104 10.01 -22.60 2.29
N VAL A 105 10.21 -21.29 2.34
CA VAL A 105 11.19 -20.66 3.23
C VAL A 105 10.76 -20.75 4.71
N GLU A 106 9.47 -20.66 5.03
CA GLU A 106 8.96 -20.85 6.41
C GLU A 106 9.23 -22.26 6.96
N LYS A 107 9.43 -23.27 6.09
CA LYS A 107 9.84 -24.61 6.53
C LYS A 107 11.33 -24.70 6.87
N LEU A 108 12.13 -23.74 6.40
CA LEU A 108 13.58 -23.73 6.54
C LEU A 108 14.04 -22.79 7.66
N HIS A 109 13.34 -21.67 7.83
CA HIS A 109 13.71 -20.62 8.78
C HIS A 109 12.48 -20.05 9.48
N GLU A 110 12.65 -19.60 10.72
CA GLU A 110 11.62 -18.84 11.44
C GLU A 110 11.56 -17.39 10.91
N ALA A 111 10.37 -16.77 10.92
CA ALA A 111 10.17 -15.42 10.38
C ALA A 111 10.86 -14.28 11.18
N ASN A 112 11.42 -14.60 12.35
CA ASN A 112 12.27 -13.71 13.15
C ASN A 112 13.77 -13.84 12.79
N ASP A 113 14.15 -14.81 11.96
CA ASP A 113 15.53 -15.03 11.50
C ASP A 113 15.88 -14.11 10.32
N HIS A 114 17.09 -13.57 10.31
CA HIS A 114 17.61 -12.85 9.16
C HIS A 114 17.75 -13.74 7.92
N MET A 115 18.07 -15.02 8.11
CA MET A 115 18.20 -15.98 7.00
C MET A 115 16.88 -16.23 6.29
N PHE A 116 15.74 -16.18 7.00
CA PHE A 116 14.42 -16.25 6.38
C PHE A 116 14.27 -15.23 5.26
N TYR A 117 14.56 -13.96 5.53
CA TYR A 117 14.39 -12.90 4.54
C TYR A 117 15.46 -12.94 3.45
N ALA A 118 16.68 -13.36 3.77
CA ALA A 118 17.74 -13.50 2.77
C ALA A 118 17.36 -14.58 1.72
N THR A 119 16.93 -15.75 2.18
CA THR A 119 16.48 -16.85 1.33
C THR A 119 15.21 -16.45 0.56
N LEU A 120 14.21 -15.86 1.25
CA LEU A 120 12.98 -15.37 0.63
C LEU A 120 13.26 -14.40 -0.52
N TYR A 121 14.10 -13.38 -0.30
CA TYR A 121 14.41 -12.41 -1.35
C TYR A 121 15.17 -13.02 -2.53
N LYS A 122 16.01 -14.02 -2.27
CA LYS A 122 16.72 -14.72 -3.33
C LYS A 122 15.76 -15.54 -4.19
N ASP A 123 14.87 -16.31 -3.57
CA ASP A 123 13.90 -17.14 -4.28
C ASP A 123 12.88 -16.27 -5.03
N ILE A 124 12.46 -15.14 -4.45
CA ILE A 124 11.62 -14.13 -5.12
C ILE A 124 12.32 -13.57 -6.36
N GLN A 125 13.62 -13.27 -6.28
CA GLN A 125 14.39 -12.79 -7.43
C GLN A 125 14.42 -13.81 -8.57
N ASP A 126 14.49 -15.10 -8.25
CA ASP A 126 14.53 -16.16 -9.25
C ASP A 126 13.21 -16.27 -10.02
N ILE A 127 12.06 -16.06 -9.34
CA ILE A 127 10.75 -16.06 -10.00
C ILE A 127 10.36 -14.69 -10.61
N PHE A 128 10.91 -13.59 -10.09
CA PHE A 128 10.69 -12.24 -10.59
C PHE A 128 12.04 -11.56 -10.89
N PRO A 129 12.62 -11.76 -12.09
CA PRO A 129 13.98 -11.28 -12.41
C PRO A 129 14.19 -9.76 -12.33
N PHE A 130 13.11 -8.98 -12.26
CA PHE A 130 13.17 -7.53 -12.08
C PHE A 130 13.24 -7.11 -10.60
N PHE A 131 13.00 -8.02 -9.65
CA PHE A 131 13.15 -7.77 -8.23
C PHE A 131 14.63 -7.59 -7.86
N SER A 132 14.92 -6.55 -7.09
CA SER A 132 16.28 -6.05 -6.90
C SER A 132 16.54 -5.53 -5.49
N SER A 133 17.79 -5.20 -5.18
CA SER A 133 18.16 -4.55 -3.91
C SER A 133 17.43 -3.22 -3.68
N ARG A 134 16.94 -2.58 -4.75
CA ARG A 134 16.11 -1.37 -4.63
C ARG A 134 14.75 -1.68 -4.03
N ASP A 135 14.16 -2.81 -4.39
CA ASP A 135 12.90 -3.28 -3.80
C ASP A 135 13.08 -3.60 -2.32
N VAL A 136 14.18 -4.25 -1.95
CA VAL A 136 14.54 -4.49 -0.55
C VAL A 136 14.70 -3.17 0.22
N ARG A 137 15.31 -2.14 -0.39
CA ARG A 137 15.39 -0.79 0.20
C ARG A 137 14.02 -0.13 0.35
N ASN A 138 13.10 -0.34 -0.60
CA ASN A 138 11.75 0.19 -0.52
C ASN A 138 10.97 -0.47 0.64
N ILE A 139 11.09 -1.79 0.80
CA ILE A 139 10.56 -2.52 1.96
C ILE A 139 11.12 -1.93 3.27
N GLN A 140 12.43 -1.71 3.34
CA GLN A 140 13.05 -1.12 4.54
C GLN A 140 12.56 0.30 4.82
N SER A 141 12.33 1.10 3.77
CA SER A 141 11.75 2.44 3.90
C SER A 141 10.33 2.37 4.46
N ALA A 142 9.51 1.42 3.99
CA ALA A 142 8.15 1.22 4.50
C ALA A 142 8.14 0.78 5.97
N ILE A 143 9.04 -0.14 6.35
CA ILE A 143 9.23 -0.54 7.76
C ILE A 143 9.62 0.67 8.61
N SER A 144 10.61 1.44 8.17
CA SER A 144 11.11 2.60 8.91
C SER A 144 10.01 3.64 9.08
N LEU A 145 9.28 3.95 8.00
CA LEU A 145 8.15 4.86 8.03
C LEU A 145 7.12 4.41 9.06
N ARG A 146 6.71 3.14 9.03
CA ARG A 146 5.72 2.60 9.97
C ARG A 146 6.20 2.64 11.43
N LEU A 147 7.49 2.42 11.69
CA LEU A 147 8.05 2.55 13.04
C LEU A 147 7.98 4.00 13.52
N THR A 148 8.28 4.96 12.64
CA THR A 148 8.34 6.39 12.97
C THR A 148 7.03 7.15 12.73
N ASP A 149 5.94 6.45 12.41
CA ASP A 149 4.64 7.04 12.11
C ASP A 149 3.86 7.31 13.40
N PHE A 150 4.36 8.25 14.20
CA PHE A 150 3.74 8.69 15.44
C PHE A 150 3.73 10.21 15.52
N ASP A 151 2.67 10.74 16.12
CA ASP A 151 2.60 12.16 16.45
C ASP A 151 3.44 12.46 17.71
N LEU A 152 3.95 13.69 17.78
CA LEU A 152 4.55 14.19 19.02
C LEU A 152 3.42 14.61 19.98
N GLU A 153 3.65 14.45 21.28
CA GLU A 153 2.67 14.83 22.30
C GLU A 153 2.34 16.33 22.23
N GLU A 154 1.06 16.69 22.22
CA GLU A 154 0.61 18.09 22.10
C GLU A 154 1.18 18.99 23.21
N GLU A 155 1.36 18.43 24.41
CA GLU A 155 1.90 19.15 25.56
C GLU A 155 3.33 19.64 25.32
N TRP A 156 4.13 18.94 24.50
CA TRP A 156 5.51 19.33 24.20
C TRP A 156 5.58 20.66 23.43
N PHE A 157 4.55 20.98 22.64
CA PHE A 157 4.44 22.25 21.93
C PHE A 157 3.99 23.38 22.85
N SER A 158 3.14 23.07 23.82
CA SER A 158 2.64 24.04 24.81
C SER A 158 3.67 24.35 25.90
N ASN A 159 4.52 23.37 26.24
CA ASN A 159 5.60 23.52 27.21
C ASN A 159 6.94 22.97 26.65
N PRO A 160 7.78 23.84 26.07
CA PRO A 160 9.05 23.43 25.47
C PRO A 160 10.05 22.80 26.46
N ASP A 161 9.89 23.03 27.77
CA ASP A 161 10.74 22.41 28.79
C ASP A 161 10.51 20.90 28.87
N LEU A 162 9.37 20.36 28.40
CA LEU A 162 9.11 18.90 28.43
C LEU A 162 9.92 18.11 27.41
N TYR A 163 10.22 18.70 26.25
CA TYR A 163 10.92 17.99 25.17
C TYR A 163 11.94 18.86 24.45
N PHE A 164 11.53 19.97 23.83
CA PHE A 164 12.41 20.71 22.89
C PHE A 164 13.71 21.23 23.53
N LYS A 165 13.66 21.63 24.81
CA LYS A 165 14.83 22.12 25.58
C LYS A 165 15.60 21.03 26.32
N GLN A 166 15.13 19.78 26.29
CA GLN A 166 15.84 18.66 26.90
C GLN A 166 17.14 18.36 26.13
N ASP A 167 18.06 17.67 26.80
CA ASP A 167 19.31 17.21 26.19
C ASP A 167 19.05 16.14 25.13
N TYR A 168 20.10 15.82 24.35
CA TYR A 168 19.98 14.90 23.22
C TYR A 168 19.55 13.50 23.64
N ASP A 169 20.16 12.92 24.67
CA ASP A 169 19.92 11.54 25.08
C ASP A 169 18.51 11.39 25.66
N THR A 170 18.06 12.39 26.41
CA THR A 170 16.68 12.46 26.91
C THR A 170 15.67 12.50 25.76
N LYS A 171 15.83 13.43 24.80
CA LYS A 171 14.95 13.50 23.62
C LYS A 171 14.95 12.21 22.82
N PHE A 172 16.12 11.64 22.58
CA PHE A 172 16.25 10.40 21.83
C PHE A 172 15.51 9.25 22.51
N ASN A 173 15.63 9.12 23.83
CA ASN A 173 14.89 8.09 24.58
C ASN A 173 13.38 8.33 24.55
N MET A 174 12.91 9.58 24.67
CA MET A 174 11.48 9.90 24.55
C MET A 174 10.92 9.49 23.17
N LEU A 175 11.64 9.80 22.09
CA LEU A 175 11.25 9.38 20.74
C LEU A 175 11.28 7.85 20.58
N ARG A 176 12.22 7.15 21.22
CA ARG A 176 12.26 5.68 21.20
C ARG A 176 11.05 5.05 21.90
N GLU A 177 10.58 5.65 22.99
CA GLU A 177 9.38 5.18 23.67
C GLU A 177 8.12 5.43 22.83
N LEU A 178 8.00 6.59 22.17
CA LEU A 178 6.94 6.82 21.18
C LEU A 178 6.99 5.79 20.05
N MET A 179 8.17 5.53 19.48
CA MET A 179 8.37 4.52 18.44
C MET A 179 7.92 3.12 18.90
N LYS A 180 8.26 2.70 20.12
CA LYS A 180 7.84 1.40 20.67
C LYS A 180 6.33 1.35 20.92
N SER A 181 5.76 2.41 21.49
CA SER A 181 4.32 2.52 21.74
C SER A 181 3.52 2.41 20.44
N ASN A 182 4.02 3.05 19.38
CA ASN A 182 3.44 3.02 18.04
C ASN A 182 3.36 1.61 17.43
N MET A 183 4.18 0.67 17.88
CA MET A 183 4.16 -0.70 17.38
C MET A 183 2.92 -1.50 17.82
N LYS A 184 2.07 -0.96 18.72
CA LYS A 184 0.77 -1.56 19.13
C LYS A 184 0.89 -3.04 19.55
N GLY A 185 1.93 -3.36 20.31
CA GLY A 185 2.20 -4.72 20.79
C GLY A 185 2.85 -5.66 19.76
N LEU A 186 3.06 -5.20 18.52
CA LEU A 186 3.90 -5.90 17.56
C LEU A 186 5.38 -5.70 17.90
N ASN A 187 6.21 -6.65 17.49
CA ASN A 187 7.65 -6.51 17.48
C ASN A 187 8.18 -6.18 16.07
N PHE A 188 9.48 -5.89 15.96
CA PHE A 188 10.09 -5.51 14.68
C PHE A 188 9.91 -6.60 13.61
N SER A 189 10.06 -7.87 13.99
CA SER A 189 9.86 -9.00 13.07
C SER A 189 8.44 -9.09 12.54
N ASP A 190 7.43 -8.81 13.37
CA ASP A 190 6.03 -8.80 12.93
C ASP A 190 5.77 -7.73 11.87
N ILE A 191 6.26 -6.50 12.13
CA ILE A 191 6.13 -5.38 11.19
C ILE A 191 6.87 -5.70 9.89
N ARG A 192 8.12 -6.17 10.00
CA ARG A 192 8.94 -6.55 8.83
C ARG A 192 8.25 -7.62 7.98
N ARG A 193 7.72 -8.68 8.60
CA ARG A 193 6.97 -9.72 7.90
C ARG A 193 5.79 -9.14 7.14
N GLN A 194 4.99 -8.29 7.78
CA GLN A 194 3.82 -7.67 7.15
C GLN A 194 4.20 -6.81 5.95
N GLU A 195 5.21 -5.94 6.08
CA GLU A 195 5.63 -5.06 4.98
C GLU A 195 6.26 -5.85 3.81
N VAL A 196 7.01 -6.91 4.12
CA VAL A 196 7.55 -7.82 3.10
C VAL A 196 6.42 -8.48 2.32
N ILE A 197 5.44 -9.07 3.00
CA ILE A 197 4.31 -9.74 2.33
C ILE A 197 3.58 -8.75 1.42
N ARG A 198 3.21 -7.57 1.94
CA ARG A 198 2.52 -6.54 1.15
C ARG A 198 3.30 -6.13 -0.09
N TYR A 199 4.61 -5.94 0.04
CA TYR A 199 5.42 -5.51 -1.09
C TYR A 199 5.53 -6.63 -2.15
N LEU A 200 5.74 -7.87 -1.71
CA LEU A 200 5.90 -9.01 -2.61
C LEU A 200 4.59 -9.37 -3.33
N ASP A 201 3.45 -9.30 -2.66
CA ASP A 201 2.14 -9.48 -3.31
C ASP A 201 1.95 -8.40 -4.39
N ASN A 202 2.22 -7.13 -4.09
CA ASN A 202 2.15 -6.06 -5.10
C ASN A 202 3.09 -6.31 -6.29
N VAL A 203 4.30 -6.82 -6.05
CA VAL A 203 5.26 -7.19 -7.11
C VAL A 203 4.68 -8.28 -8.01
N ALA A 204 4.07 -9.31 -7.42
CA ALA A 204 3.45 -10.40 -8.15
C ALA A 204 2.23 -9.96 -8.93
N THR A 205 1.34 -9.16 -8.33
CA THR A 205 0.17 -8.60 -9.03
C THR A 205 0.60 -7.83 -10.29
N ILE A 206 1.59 -6.93 -10.19
CA ILE A 206 2.08 -6.17 -11.34
C ILE A 206 2.66 -7.09 -12.43
N ALA A 207 3.43 -8.11 -12.04
CA ALA A 207 4.03 -9.05 -12.97
C ALA A 207 2.97 -9.89 -13.70
N ASP A 208 1.97 -10.39 -12.97
CA ASP A 208 0.93 -11.25 -13.50
C ASP A 208 -0.05 -10.44 -14.37
N THR A 209 -0.37 -9.18 -14.01
CA THR A 209 -1.12 -8.26 -14.87
C THR A 209 -0.38 -7.97 -16.18
N ASP A 210 0.92 -7.68 -16.14
CA ASP A 210 1.71 -7.45 -17.36
C ASP A 210 1.75 -8.69 -18.26
N PHE A 211 1.88 -9.89 -17.67
CA PHE A 211 1.85 -11.15 -18.41
C PHE A 211 0.49 -11.38 -19.07
N ASN A 212 -0.61 -11.28 -18.31
CA ASN A 212 -1.96 -11.50 -18.82
C ASN A 212 -2.28 -10.54 -19.98
N ARG A 213 -1.89 -9.27 -19.86
CA ARG A 213 -2.07 -8.27 -20.92
C ARG A 213 -1.30 -8.63 -22.19
N LYS A 214 -0.07 -9.12 -22.07
CA LYS A 214 0.74 -9.59 -23.22
C LYS A 214 0.11 -10.81 -23.89
N VAL A 215 -0.42 -11.74 -23.10
CA VAL A 215 -1.14 -12.91 -23.62
C VAL A 215 -2.39 -12.47 -24.37
N GLU A 216 -3.21 -11.60 -23.78
CA GLU A 216 -4.43 -11.10 -24.41
C GLU A 216 -4.13 -10.37 -25.72
N ALA A 217 -3.11 -9.50 -25.74
CA ALA A 217 -2.67 -8.83 -26.96
C ALA A 217 -2.25 -9.83 -28.05
N ARG A 218 -1.53 -10.89 -27.66
CA ARG A 218 -1.11 -11.94 -28.61
C ARG A 218 -2.27 -12.77 -29.12
N VAL A 219 -3.22 -13.13 -28.26
CA VAL A 219 -4.45 -13.84 -28.64
C VAL A 219 -5.26 -13.01 -29.63
N ASN A 220 -5.44 -11.71 -29.34
CA ASN A 220 -6.14 -10.81 -30.25
C ASN A 220 -5.45 -10.73 -31.61
N GLN A 221 -4.11 -10.59 -31.64
CA GLN A 221 -3.35 -10.59 -32.88
C GLN A 221 -3.53 -11.89 -33.68
N LEU A 222 -3.48 -13.06 -33.03
CA LEU A 222 -3.70 -14.35 -33.70
C LEU A 222 -5.13 -14.47 -34.27
N ASN A 223 -6.13 -13.94 -33.58
CA ASN A 223 -7.51 -13.93 -34.07
C ASN A 223 -7.66 -13.02 -35.31
N ILE A 224 -7.03 -11.85 -35.31
CA ILE A 224 -7.01 -10.93 -36.46
C ILE A 224 -6.33 -11.60 -37.66
N GLU A 225 -5.18 -12.26 -37.44
CA GLU A 225 -4.46 -12.99 -38.50
C GLU A 225 -5.29 -14.16 -39.06
N ALA A 226 -5.99 -14.90 -38.20
CA ALA A 226 -6.86 -15.98 -38.62
C ALA A 226 -8.04 -15.47 -39.47
N GLU A 227 -8.69 -14.39 -39.06
CA GLU A 227 -9.80 -13.80 -39.80
C GLU A 227 -9.35 -13.20 -41.13
N ALA A 228 -8.19 -12.54 -41.17
CA ALA A 228 -7.60 -12.04 -42.41
C ALA A 228 -7.32 -13.18 -43.41
N ARG A 229 -6.78 -14.32 -42.94
CA ARG A 229 -6.59 -15.52 -43.79
C ARG A 229 -7.91 -16.06 -44.31
N ASN A 230 -8.96 -16.11 -43.49
CA ASN A 230 -10.28 -16.54 -43.91
C ASN A 230 -10.85 -15.63 -45.01
N GLN A 231 -10.68 -14.32 -44.91
CA GLN A 231 -11.15 -13.36 -45.92
C GLN A 231 -10.39 -13.48 -47.25
N ILE A 232 -9.07 -13.67 -47.20
CA ILE A 232 -8.27 -13.95 -48.39
C ILE A 232 -8.75 -15.24 -49.08
N SER A 233 -9.03 -16.30 -48.31
CA SER A 233 -9.50 -17.57 -48.89
C SER A 233 -10.89 -17.52 -49.53
N LYS A 234 -11.69 -16.49 -49.20
CA LYS A 234 -13.04 -16.26 -49.73
C LYS A 234 -13.05 -15.28 -50.93
N SER A 235 -11.92 -14.63 -51.22
CA SER A 235 -11.76 -13.68 -52.34
C SER A 235 -11.14 -14.39 -53.54
#